data_AF-R1CX47-F1
#
_entry.id   AF-R1CX47-F1
#
_cell.length_a   1.000
_cell.length_b   1.000
_cell.length_c   1.000
_cell.angle_alpha   90.00
_cell.angle_beta   90.00
_cell.angle_gamma   90.00
#
_symmetry.space_group_name_H-M   'P 1'
#
loop_
_entity.id
_entity.type
_entity.pdbx_description
1 polymer ?
#
loop_
_entity_poly.entity_id
_entity_poly.type
_entity_poly.pdbx_seq_one_letter_code
_entity_poly.pdbx_strand_id
1 'polypeptide(L)'
;MRILGITGTLGAGKGAVVDYLVRECGFRHLSIRALLASIIAERGLPLDRPSMVRVANQLRKEHSSSHLVDRLLEQARAADGPCVIESIRTTAEVGALREAGASLLAVDAPQALRYSRIEARGSETDRVSFEQFAAAEALEWDSAGDPARQSLGECIREADITLVNDGTLEALRAKLREALAELLLGDPRTMADIRRRFTPRPSDVHIVTYPKAGTSWVQEVAWLVNHDGDIECAGRVPSSQRTVYIELSTPAVDKLAVLAASAGPRHIKWHHSAPLLPPRVVEEGRVIYLYRNPRDTAVSWYHFQRMNTLYGFTGTFAQFLDLFLRGDVAYGDYMQSVLSWWALRGRANVLVLSYEELSRNLPAAVRRIASFLGKAPTDGQVAAIAAHCSFERMAANPMTNASSMPKVAGEGEFMRRGQVGDWRRYFTPEQVRRMDEWIAQRAGSEAAPPFEYEA
;
A
#
# COMPACT_ATOMS: atom_id res chain seq x y z
N MET A 1 10.96 1.74 11.30
CA MET A 1 10.27 2.95 11.81
C MET A 1 9.67 3.69 10.64
N ARG A 2 8.39 4.05 10.67
CA ARG A 2 7.70 4.71 9.55
C ARG A 2 7.42 6.16 9.93
N ILE A 3 7.99 7.09 9.16
CA ILE A 3 7.81 8.53 9.37
C ILE A 3 7.13 9.11 8.13
N LEU A 4 6.05 9.86 8.33
CA LEU A 4 5.37 10.60 7.28
C LEU A 4 5.48 12.10 7.57
N GLY A 5 6.20 12.84 6.74
CA GLY A 5 6.19 14.28 6.71
C GLY A 5 4.93 14.81 6.04
N ILE A 6 4.34 15.87 6.59
CA ILE A 6 3.19 16.57 5.98
C ILE A 6 3.60 18.01 5.65
N THR A 7 3.48 18.37 4.37
CA THR A 7 3.58 19.74 3.88
C THR A 7 2.26 20.20 3.25
N GLY A 8 2.12 21.50 2.94
CA GLY A 8 0.92 22.02 2.29
C GLY A 8 0.51 23.44 2.69
N THR A 9 -0.34 24.05 1.89
CA THR A 9 -0.82 25.44 2.06
C THR A 9 -1.71 25.61 3.29
N LEU A 10 -1.78 26.84 3.80
CA LEU A 10 -2.62 27.19 4.96
C LEU A 10 -4.10 26.98 4.59
N GLY A 11 -4.87 26.32 5.46
CA GLY A 11 -6.29 26.01 5.21
C GLY A 11 -6.55 24.79 4.32
N ALA A 12 -5.51 24.11 3.82
CA ALA A 12 -5.66 22.94 2.94
C ALA A 12 -6.22 21.67 3.61
N GLY A 13 -6.27 21.60 4.94
CA GLY A 13 -6.79 20.43 5.67
C GLY A 13 -5.73 19.46 6.19
N LYS A 14 -4.45 19.87 6.28
CA LYS A 14 -3.38 19.07 6.92
C LYS A 14 -3.76 18.53 8.30
N GLY A 15 -4.36 19.36 9.15
CA GLY A 15 -4.82 18.92 10.48
C GLY A 15 -5.84 17.78 10.41
N ALA A 16 -6.74 17.78 9.42
CA ALA A 16 -7.70 16.68 9.23
C ALA A 16 -7.01 15.38 8.77
N VAL A 17 -5.95 15.50 7.95
CA VAL A 17 -5.10 14.37 7.57
C VAL A 17 -4.35 13.80 8.78
N VAL A 18 -3.71 14.67 9.57
CA VAL A 18 -3.03 14.27 10.82
C VAL A 18 -4.00 13.61 11.79
N ASP A 19 -5.18 14.19 12.00
CA ASP A 19 -6.22 13.63 12.88
C ASP A 19 -6.62 12.21 12.44
N TYR A 20 -6.81 12.00 11.14
CA TYR A 20 -7.10 10.68 10.59
C TYR A 20 -5.94 9.70 10.83
N LEU A 21 -4.71 10.10 10.54
CA LEU A 21 -3.52 9.27 10.75
C LEU A 21 -3.35 8.85 12.21
N VAL A 22 -3.59 9.78 13.15
CA VAL A 22 -3.46 9.50 14.59
C VAL A 22 -4.58 8.58 15.06
N ARG A 23 -5.84 8.92 14.76
CA ARG A 23 -7.00 8.23 15.33
C ARG A 23 -7.30 6.89 14.67
N GLU A 24 -7.14 6.83 13.35
CA GLU A 24 -7.56 5.68 12.55
C GLU A 24 -6.37 4.81 12.11
N CYS A 25 -5.16 5.38 12.04
CA CYS A 25 -3.96 4.66 11.57
C CYS A 25 -2.90 4.47 12.66
N GLY A 26 -3.11 4.96 13.88
CA GLY A 26 -2.21 4.78 15.02
C GLY A 26 -0.89 5.53 14.93
N PHE A 27 -0.82 6.61 14.15
CA PHE A 27 0.38 7.46 14.08
C PHE A 27 0.53 8.29 15.35
N ARG A 28 1.77 8.44 15.82
CA ARG A 28 2.13 9.46 16.80
C ARG A 28 2.35 10.80 16.10
N HIS A 29 1.66 11.85 16.54
CA HIS A 29 1.86 13.19 16.00
C HIS A 29 3.06 13.88 16.66
N LEU A 30 4.01 14.30 15.82
CA LEU A 30 5.18 15.09 16.18
C LEU A 30 5.05 16.45 15.50
N SER A 31 4.69 17.47 16.27
CA SER A 31 4.38 18.79 15.73
C SER A 31 5.54 19.76 15.92
N ILE A 32 6.03 20.36 14.83
CA ILE A 32 6.99 21.48 14.90
C ILE A 32 6.40 22.64 15.71
N ARG A 33 5.09 22.87 15.61
CA ARG A 33 4.40 23.90 16.40
C ARG A 33 4.47 23.61 17.90
N ALA A 34 4.23 22.36 18.30
CA ALA A 34 4.31 21.97 19.71
C ALA A 34 5.75 22.06 20.24
N LEU A 35 6.73 21.66 19.43
CA LEU A 35 8.16 21.80 19.76
C LEU A 35 8.54 23.26 19.97
N LEU A 36 8.17 24.16 19.06
CA LEU A 36 8.44 25.59 19.18
C LEU A 36 7.73 26.21 20.38
N ALA A 37 6.49 25.79 20.68
CA ALA A 37 5.76 26.27 21.84
C ALA A 37 6.48 25.93 23.16
N SER A 38 7.05 24.72 23.28
CA SER A 38 7.89 24.32 24.43
C SER A 38 9.10 25.24 24.56
N ILE A 39 9.84 25.45 23.47
CA ILE A 39 11.05 26.27 23.47
C ILE A 39 10.73 27.74 23.80
N ILE A 40 9.62 28.28 23.31
CA ILE A 40 9.16 29.64 23.61
C ILE A 40 8.81 29.80 25.08
N ALA A 41 8.11 28.82 25.65
CA ALA A 41 7.78 28.80 27.07
C ALA A 41 9.05 28.73 27.94
N GLU A 42 10.01 27.88 27.57
CA GLU A 42 11.31 27.79 28.24
C GLU A 42 12.12 29.10 28.17
N ARG A 43 11.96 29.87 27.08
CA ARG A 43 12.60 31.18 26.90
C ARG A 43 11.82 32.35 27.52
N GLY A 44 10.67 32.10 28.15
CA GLY A 44 9.82 33.14 28.75
C GLY A 44 9.25 34.14 27.73
N LEU A 45 9.10 33.74 26.47
CA LEU A 45 8.56 34.57 25.40
C LEU A 45 7.03 34.40 25.26
N PRO A 46 6.29 35.41 24.76
CA PRO A 46 4.86 35.26 24.51
C PRO A 46 4.59 34.21 23.43
N LEU A 47 3.60 33.35 23.67
CA LEU A 47 3.19 32.32 22.71
C LEU A 47 2.29 32.92 21.62
N ASP A 48 2.90 33.66 20.71
CA ASP A 48 2.25 34.31 19.56
C ASP A 48 2.93 33.97 18.23
N ARG A 49 2.25 34.27 17.11
CA ARG A 49 2.76 33.99 15.75
C ARG A 49 4.09 34.70 15.47
N PRO A 50 4.30 35.98 15.84
CA PRO A 50 5.60 36.64 15.67
C PRO A 50 6.74 35.94 16.40
N SER A 51 6.53 35.52 17.65
CA SER A 51 7.54 34.82 18.45
C SER A 51 7.85 33.44 17.88
N MET A 52 6.84 32.71 17.40
CA MET A 52 7.01 31.43 16.70
C MET A 52 7.89 31.56 15.46
N VAL A 53 7.62 32.54 14.61
CA VAL A 53 8.41 32.78 13.38
C VAL A 53 9.84 33.19 13.74
N ARG A 54 10.00 34.11 14.70
CA ARG A 54 11.31 34.59 15.14
C ARG A 54 12.17 33.45 15.70
N VAL A 55 11.64 32.65 16.61
CA VAL A 55 12.37 31.53 17.24
C VAL A 55 12.70 30.45 16.22
N ALA A 56 11.77 30.10 15.33
CA ALA A 56 12.04 29.13 14.27
C ALA A 56 13.18 29.57 13.36
N ASN A 57 13.15 30.82 12.89
CA ASN A 57 14.21 31.37 12.03
C ASN A 57 15.55 31.48 12.76
N GLN A 58 15.54 31.83 14.05
CA GLN A 58 16.75 31.86 14.87
C GLN A 58 17.38 30.46 14.97
N LEU A 59 16.58 29.44 15.33
CA LEU A 59 17.06 28.06 15.45
C LEU A 59 17.62 27.53 14.11
N ARG A 60 17.00 27.89 12.99
CA ARG A 60 17.50 27.53 11.66
C ARG A 60 18.86 28.16 11.34
N LYS A 61 19.08 29.41 11.75
CA LYS A 61 20.34 30.14 11.55
C LYS A 61 21.46 29.66 12.48
N GLU A 62 21.12 29.36 13.74
CA GLU A 62 22.10 28.97 14.76
C GLU A 62 22.59 27.52 14.59
N HIS A 63 21.76 26.65 14.02
CA HIS A 63 22.06 25.22 13.89
C HIS A 63 22.06 24.76 12.44
N SER A 64 20.88 24.53 11.87
CA SER A 64 20.70 24.10 10.48
C SER A 64 19.27 24.40 10.03
N SER A 65 19.06 24.56 8.71
CA SER A 65 17.73 24.77 8.13
C SER A 65 16.76 23.60 8.39
N SER A 66 17.26 22.42 8.77
CA SER A 66 16.49 21.21 9.12
C SER A 66 16.35 20.99 10.63
N HIS A 67 16.98 21.81 11.50
CA HIS A 67 17.17 21.53 12.92
C HIS A 67 15.89 21.11 13.67
N LEU A 68 14.76 21.77 13.38
CA LEU A 68 13.48 21.45 13.99
C LEU A 68 12.99 20.05 13.61
N VAL A 69 13.20 19.63 12.36
CA VAL A 69 12.86 18.28 11.89
C VAL A 69 13.85 17.26 12.41
N ASP A 70 15.14 17.57 12.47
CA ASP A 70 16.16 16.66 13.02
C ASP A 70 15.83 16.25 14.47
N ARG A 71 15.46 17.24 15.29
CA ARG A 71 14.94 17.06 16.66
C ARG A 71 13.72 16.12 16.73
N LEU A 72 12.80 16.24 15.77
CA LEU A 72 11.59 15.39 15.74
C LEU A 72 11.89 14.00 15.17
N LEU A 73 12.85 13.88 14.26
CA LEU A 73 13.35 12.60 13.75
C LEU A 73 14.02 11.79 14.86
N GLU A 74 14.77 12.43 15.76
CA GLU A 74 15.30 11.78 16.96
C GLU A 74 14.19 11.26 17.89
N GLN A 75 13.15 12.08 18.12
CA GLN A 75 11.98 11.64 18.89
C GLN A 75 11.24 10.48 18.21
N ALA A 76 11.12 10.52 16.88
CA ALA A 76 10.53 9.44 16.12
C ALA A 76 11.35 8.15 16.26
N ARG A 77 12.70 8.24 16.20
CA ARG A 77 13.62 7.09 16.37
C ARG A 77 13.51 6.44 17.74
N ALA A 78 13.24 7.23 18.77
CA ALA A 78 13.02 6.74 20.12
C ALA A 78 11.57 6.27 20.37
N ALA A 79 10.63 6.56 19.47
CA ALA A 79 9.24 6.16 19.61
C ALA A 79 9.01 4.74 19.09
N ASP A 80 8.14 4.00 19.77
CA ASP A 80 7.59 2.77 19.23
C ASP A 80 6.40 3.09 18.32
N GLY A 81 6.38 2.54 17.10
CA GLY A 81 5.31 2.75 16.12
C GLY A 81 5.54 3.87 15.06
N PRO A 82 4.53 4.11 14.19
CA PRO A 82 4.62 5.10 13.12
C PRO A 82 4.46 6.54 13.65
N CYS A 83 5.18 7.49 13.05
CA CYS A 83 5.14 8.90 13.42
C CYS A 83 4.76 9.79 12.23
N VAL A 84 4.00 10.85 12.49
CA VAL A 84 3.70 11.89 11.51
C VAL A 84 4.33 13.20 11.96
N ILE A 85 5.18 13.79 11.10
CA ILE A 85 5.82 15.09 11.34
C ILE A 85 5.10 16.12 10.48
N GLU A 86 4.37 17.03 11.10
CA GLU A 86 3.61 18.05 10.38
C GLU A 86 4.38 19.38 10.30
N SER A 87 4.07 20.17 9.26
CA SER A 87 4.53 21.54 9.03
C SER A 87 5.95 21.62 8.46
N ILE A 88 6.24 20.76 7.49
CA ILE A 88 7.46 20.82 6.70
C ILE A 88 7.40 22.02 5.76
N ARG A 89 8.36 22.94 5.86
CA ARG A 89 8.36 24.26 5.21
C ARG A 89 9.64 24.58 4.43
N THR A 90 10.73 23.83 4.60
CA THR A 90 11.99 24.08 3.86
C THR A 90 12.45 22.83 3.10
N THR A 91 13.18 23.02 2.01
CA THR A 91 13.79 21.92 1.24
C THR A 91 14.82 21.13 2.04
N ALA A 92 15.53 21.79 2.98
CA ALA A 92 16.42 21.13 3.92
C ALA A 92 15.66 20.17 4.87
N GLU A 93 14.49 20.57 5.37
CA GLU A 93 13.61 19.71 6.18
C GLU A 93 13.13 18.49 5.36
N VAL A 94 12.81 18.68 4.07
CA VAL A 94 12.48 17.58 3.15
C VAL A 94 13.67 16.65 2.95
N GLY A 95 14.88 17.20 2.75
CA GLY A 95 16.12 16.44 2.65
C GLY A 95 16.36 15.56 3.88
N ALA A 96 16.27 16.14 5.08
CA ALA A 96 16.44 15.41 6.34
C ALA A 96 15.40 14.29 6.51
N LEU A 97 14.14 14.53 6.13
CA LEU A 97 13.12 13.49 6.11
C LEU A 97 13.51 12.32 5.18
N ARG A 98 13.95 12.63 3.96
CA ARG A 98 14.34 11.61 2.97
C ARG A 98 15.56 10.80 3.42
N GLU A 99 16.57 11.46 4.00
CA GLU A 99 17.74 10.78 4.57
C GLU A 99 17.35 9.82 5.72
N ALA A 100 16.32 10.18 6.48
CA ALA A 100 15.74 9.31 7.51
C ALA A 100 14.80 8.22 6.94
N GLY A 101 14.64 8.12 5.62
CA GLY A 101 13.75 7.17 4.96
C GLY A 101 12.26 7.50 5.10
N ALA A 102 11.92 8.73 5.47
CA ALA A 102 10.54 9.20 5.62
C ALA A 102 9.91 9.56 4.27
N SER A 103 8.58 9.47 4.18
CA SER A 103 7.82 9.97 3.03
C SER A 103 7.33 11.38 3.27
N LEU A 104 7.11 12.13 2.19
CA LEU A 104 6.49 13.44 2.23
C LEU A 104 5.14 13.42 1.51
N LEU A 105 4.07 13.76 2.23
CA LEU A 105 2.73 13.95 1.69
C LEU A 105 2.40 15.45 1.69
N ALA A 106 2.09 15.99 0.52
CA ALA A 106 1.56 17.35 0.39
C ALA A 106 0.03 17.32 0.48
N VAL A 107 -0.55 18.30 1.18
CA VAL A 107 -2.00 18.54 1.20
C VAL A 107 -2.25 19.98 0.75
N ASP A 108 -2.93 20.14 -0.37
CA ASP A 108 -3.23 21.45 -0.96
C ASP A 108 -4.73 21.58 -1.29
N ALA A 109 -5.20 22.80 -1.56
CA ALA A 109 -6.56 23.07 -1.99
C ALA A 109 -6.63 24.41 -2.75
N PRO A 110 -7.67 24.64 -3.58
CA PRO A 110 -7.86 25.94 -4.23
C PRO A 110 -7.86 27.10 -3.21
N GLN A 111 -7.14 28.18 -3.52
CA GLN A 111 -6.90 29.30 -2.59
C GLN A 111 -8.21 29.91 -2.05
N ALA A 112 -9.21 30.10 -2.90
CA ALA A 112 -10.53 30.61 -2.51
C ALA A 112 -11.24 29.68 -1.49
N LEU A 113 -11.14 28.37 -1.68
CA LEU A 113 -11.71 27.37 -0.76
C LEU A 113 -10.97 27.35 0.59
N ARG A 114 -9.65 27.57 0.57
CA ARG A 114 -8.85 27.66 1.81
C ARG A 114 -9.21 28.90 2.61
N TYR A 115 -9.36 30.05 1.94
CA TYR A 115 -9.78 31.29 2.58
C TYR A 115 -11.16 31.14 3.24
N SER A 116 -12.16 30.60 2.53
CA SER A 116 -13.51 30.41 3.10
C SER A 116 -13.52 29.46 4.31
N ARG A 117 -12.69 28.41 4.30
CA ARG A 117 -12.51 27.50 5.45
C ARG A 117 -11.89 28.17 6.66
N ILE A 118 -11.00 29.14 6.45
CA ILE A 118 -10.34 29.89 7.53
C ILE A 118 -11.33 30.90 8.13
N GLU A 119 -12.05 31.66 7.29
CA GLU A 119 -13.09 32.57 7.75
C GLU A 119 -14.16 31.84 8.59
N ALA A 120 -14.61 30.67 8.14
CA ALA A 120 -15.60 29.87 8.85
C ALA A 120 -15.12 29.32 10.21
N ARG A 121 -13.81 29.19 10.46
CA ARG A 121 -13.26 28.73 11.74
C ARG A 121 -13.30 29.79 12.84
N GLY A 122 -13.39 31.07 12.49
CA GLY A 122 -13.59 32.16 13.44
C GLY A 122 -12.54 32.29 14.56
N SER A 123 -11.31 31.78 14.38
CA SER A 123 -10.26 31.96 15.40
C SER A 123 -9.83 33.43 15.47
N GLU A 124 -9.60 33.93 16.69
CA GLU A 124 -9.22 35.33 17.00
C GLU A 124 -7.97 35.84 16.28
N THR A 125 -7.22 34.97 15.60
CA THR A 125 -5.94 35.29 14.92
C THR A 125 -6.04 35.66 13.44
N ASP A 126 -7.19 35.55 12.76
CA ASP A 126 -7.26 35.74 11.30
C ASP A 126 -8.49 36.56 10.82
N ARG A 127 -8.56 37.86 11.14
CA ARG A 127 -9.41 38.84 10.42
C ARG A 127 -8.61 39.52 9.30
N VAL A 128 -8.09 38.75 8.36
CA VAL A 128 -7.30 39.26 7.22
C VAL A 128 -8.14 39.22 5.95
N SER A 129 -7.99 40.23 5.08
CA SER A 129 -8.67 40.22 3.78
C SER A 129 -8.14 39.10 2.89
N PHE A 130 -8.91 38.69 1.88
CA PHE A 130 -8.45 37.72 0.87
C PHE A 130 -7.11 38.14 0.23
N GLU A 131 -6.92 39.44 -0.01
CA GLU A 131 -5.68 40.00 -0.57
C GLU A 131 -4.49 39.82 0.38
N GLN A 132 -4.68 40.09 1.67
CA GLN A 132 -3.64 39.87 2.69
C GLN A 132 -3.31 38.38 2.85
N PHE A 133 -4.32 37.53 2.77
CA PHE A 133 -4.15 36.07 2.79
C PHE A 133 -3.31 35.59 1.60
N ALA A 134 -3.65 36.04 0.38
CA ALA A 134 -2.94 35.70 -0.84
C ALA A 134 -1.49 36.23 -0.83
N ALA A 135 -1.27 37.45 -0.34
CA ALA A 135 0.07 38.03 -0.22
C ALA A 135 0.94 37.28 0.79
N ALA A 136 0.39 36.89 1.94
CA ALA A 136 1.11 36.10 2.94
C ALA A 136 1.52 34.72 2.39
N GLU A 137 0.65 34.08 1.61
CA GLU A 137 0.98 32.83 0.94
C GLU A 137 2.07 33.00 -0.11
N ALA A 138 2.03 34.06 -0.92
CA ALA A 138 3.05 34.34 -1.92
C ALA A 138 4.45 34.49 -1.28
N LEU A 139 4.53 35.05 -0.07
CA LEU A 139 5.76 35.16 0.70
C LEU A 139 6.28 33.81 1.25
N GLU A 140 5.39 32.84 1.49
CA GLU A 140 5.76 31.49 1.94
C GLU A 140 6.04 30.53 0.76
N TRP A 141 5.69 30.93 -0.47
CA TRP A 141 5.75 30.07 -1.65
C TRP A 141 7.16 29.81 -2.15
N ASP A 142 7.99 30.85 -2.18
CA ASP A 142 9.37 30.83 -2.69
C ASP A 142 10.31 31.45 -1.65
N SER A 143 11.43 30.78 -1.38
CA SER A 143 12.46 31.25 -0.46
C SER A 143 13.26 32.46 -0.97
N ALA A 144 13.12 32.80 -2.26
CA ALA A 144 13.94 33.77 -2.98
C ALA A 144 15.45 33.49 -2.87
N GLY A 145 15.83 32.21 -2.78
CA GLY A 145 17.22 31.76 -2.70
C GLY A 145 17.84 31.73 -1.30
N ASP A 146 17.08 32.01 -0.23
CA ASP A 146 17.53 31.88 1.16
C ASP A 146 17.12 30.51 1.76
N PRO A 147 18.05 29.57 1.99
CA PRO A 147 17.73 28.24 2.52
C PRO A 147 17.12 28.23 3.93
N ALA A 148 17.17 29.34 4.67
CA ALA A 148 16.55 29.47 5.99
C ALA A 148 15.09 29.98 5.92
N ARG A 149 14.65 30.47 4.76
CA ARG A 149 13.27 30.90 4.51
C ARG A 149 12.38 29.73 4.09
N GLN A 150 11.08 29.90 4.28
CA GLN A 150 10.10 28.91 3.87
C GLN A 150 10.03 28.86 2.34
N SER A 151 9.96 27.66 1.78
CA SER A 151 9.87 27.40 0.35
C SER A 151 8.75 26.39 0.10
N LEU A 152 7.52 26.79 0.42
CA LEU A 152 6.40 25.85 0.47
C LEU A 152 6.09 25.25 -0.92
N GLY A 153 6.24 26.05 -1.99
CA GLY A 153 6.05 25.59 -3.35
C GLY A 153 7.08 24.52 -3.76
N GLU A 154 8.34 24.63 -3.30
CA GLU A 154 9.35 23.58 -3.49
C GLU A 154 9.03 22.33 -2.68
N CYS A 155 8.69 22.47 -1.39
CA CYS A 155 8.31 21.31 -0.57
C CYS A 155 7.13 20.52 -1.16
N ILE A 156 6.11 21.21 -1.69
CA ILE A 156 4.97 20.55 -2.34
C ILE A 156 5.41 19.84 -3.63
N ARG A 157 6.26 20.48 -4.45
CA ARG A 157 6.82 19.86 -5.67
C ARG A 157 7.70 18.65 -5.38
N GLU A 158 8.33 18.63 -4.21
CA GLU A 158 9.17 17.53 -3.75
C GLU A 158 8.39 16.42 -3.01
N ALA A 159 7.09 16.57 -2.78
CA ALA A 159 6.31 15.55 -2.11
C ALA A 159 6.20 14.27 -2.94
N ASP A 160 6.23 13.11 -2.25
CA ASP A 160 6.05 11.81 -2.89
C ASP A 160 4.63 11.67 -3.44
N ILE A 161 3.64 12.21 -2.70
CA ILE A 161 2.23 12.26 -3.10
C ILE A 161 1.65 13.63 -2.73
N THR A 162 0.77 14.15 -3.59
CA THR A 162 0.01 15.38 -3.34
C THR A 162 -1.49 15.10 -3.30
N LEU A 163 -2.14 15.46 -2.19
CA LEU A 163 -3.59 15.41 -2.02
C LEU A 163 -4.21 16.78 -2.29
N VAL A 164 -5.07 16.86 -3.30
CA VAL A 164 -5.89 18.05 -3.56
C VAL A 164 -7.21 17.92 -2.79
N ASN A 165 -7.40 18.76 -1.78
CA ASN A 165 -8.59 18.84 -0.93
C ASN A 165 -9.61 19.86 -1.46
N ASP A 166 -10.26 19.46 -2.55
CA ASP A 166 -11.29 20.20 -3.30
C ASP A 166 -12.73 19.78 -2.95
N GLY A 167 -12.91 18.85 -2.01
CA GLY A 167 -14.20 18.23 -1.71
C GLY A 167 -14.56 18.21 -0.22
N THR A 168 -15.37 17.21 0.14
CA THR A 168 -15.80 16.95 1.52
C THR A 168 -14.68 16.32 2.35
N LEU A 169 -14.84 16.31 3.67
CA LEU A 169 -13.90 15.63 4.56
C LEU A 169 -13.78 14.13 4.24
N GLU A 170 -14.88 13.47 3.88
CA GLU A 170 -14.84 12.05 3.52
C GLU A 170 -14.12 11.84 2.18
N ALA A 171 -14.27 12.74 1.21
CA ALA A 171 -13.51 12.69 -0.03
C ALA A 171 -12.01 12.85 0.22
N LEU A 172 -11.61 13.78 1.10
CA LEU A 172 -10.20 13.91 1.53
C LEU A 172 -9.69 12.64 2.19
N ARG A 173 -10.48 12.04 3.09
CA ARG A 173 -10.11 10.77 3.75
C ARG A 173 -9.96 9.64 2.75
N ALA A 174 -10.83 9.54 1.75
CA ALA A 174 -10.71 8.56 0.68
C ALA A 174 -9.41 8.73 -0.11
N LYS A 175 -9.10 9.96 -0.57
CA LYS A 175 -7.83 10.26 -1.26
C LYS A 175 -6.61 9.97 -0.38
N LEU A 176 -6.69 10.25 0.92
CA LEU A 176 -5.64 9.94 1.88
C LEU A 176 -5.44 8.42 2.02
N ARG A 177 -6.51 7.63 2.13
CA ARG A 177 -6.40 6.16 2.21
C ARG A 177 -5.75 5.58 0.96
N GLU A 178 -6.10 6.10 -0.21
CA GLU A 178 -5.48 5.71 -1.49
C GLU A 178 -3.99 6.05 -1.53
N ALA A 179 -3.62 7.28 -1.16
CA ALA A 179 -2.22 7.70 -1.07
C ALA A 179 -1.43 6.87 -0.05
N LEU A 180 -2.04 6.54 1.10
CA LEU A 180 -1.42 5.64 2.06
C LEU A 180 -1.27 4.24 1.45
N ALA A 181 -2.27 3.70 0.77
CA ALA A 181 -2.16 2.41 0.10
C ALA A 181 -0.98 2.39 -0.89
N GLU A 182 -0.80 3.44 -1.71
CA GLU A 182 0.33 3.59 -2.61
C GLU A 182 1.68 3.59 -1.86
N LEU A 183 1.80 4.42 -0.81
CA LEU A 183 2.97 4.47 0.09
C LEU A 183 3.20 3.18 0.90
N LEU A 184 2.25 2.25 0.94
CA LEU A 184 2.30 1.07 1.81
C LEU A 184 2.43 -0.25 1.05
N LEU A 185 1.99 -0.28 -0.20
CA LEU A 185 1.90 -1.49 -1.02
C LEU A 185 2.79 -1.41 -2.26
N GLY A 186 3.16 -0.22 -2.71
CA GLY A 186 4.01 0.01 -3.88
C GLY A 186 5.25 0.85 -3.60
N ASP A 187 5.56 1.13 -2.34
CA ASP A 187 6.66 2.03 -1.96
C ASP A 187 8.00 1.57 -2.57
N PRO A 188 8.60 2.38 -3.48
CA PRO A 188 9.90 2.08 -4.07
C PRO A 188 10.98 1.81 -3.02
N ARG A 189 10.88 2.41 -1.82
CA ARG A 189 11.82 2.16 -0.72
C ARG A 189 11.65 0.79 -0.09
N THR A 190 10.42 0.26 -0.01
CA THR A 190 10.18 -1.11 0.47
C THR A 190 10.83 -2.09 -0.49
N MET A 191 10.64 -1.91 -1.80
CA MET A 191 11.30 -2.74 -2.80
C MET A 191 12.82 -2.54 -2.82
N ALA A 192 13.32 -1.33 -2.58
CA ALA A 192 14.76 -1.08 -2.43
C ALA A 192 15.35 -1.76 -1.18
N ASP A 193 14.65 -1.74 -0.04
CA ASP A 193 15.08 -2.42 1.19
C ASP A 193 15.11 -3.94 0.99
N ILE A 194 14.07 -4.50 0.34
CA ILE A 194 14.02 -5.90 -0.05
C ILE A 194 15.23 -6.24 -0.93
N ARG A 195 15.49 -5.48 -2.00
CA ARG A 195 16.64 -5.74 -2.89
C ARG A 195 17.97 -5.71 -2.16
N ARG A 196 18.11 -4.87 -1.13
CA ARG A 196 19.34 -4.74 -0.34
C ARG A 196 19.52 -5.87 0.68
N ARG A 197 18.45 -6.28 1.37
CA ARG A 197 18.54 -7.14 2.57
C ARG A 197 18.03 -8.56 2.34
N PHE A 198 17.13 -8.77 1.38
CA PHE A 198 16.56 -10.08 1.11
C PHE A 198 17.52 -10.92 0.27
N THR A 199 17.95 -12.05 0.83
CA THR A 199 18.72 -13.07 0.12
C THR A 199 17.80 -14.27 -0.16
N PRO A 200 17.40 -14.52 -1.42
CA PRO A 200 16.65 -15.71 -1.79
C PRO A 200 17.46 -16.98 -1.51
N ARG A 201 16.78 -18.06 -1.13
CA ARG A 201 17.37 -19.40 -0.94
C ARG A 201 16.83 -20.34 -2.03
N PRO A 202 17.60 -21.34 -2.49
CA PRO A 202 17.11 -22.32 -3.47
C PRO A 202 15.87 -23.11 -3.00
N SER A 203 15.67 -23.22 -1.68
CA SER A 203 14.51 -23.89 -1.07
C SER A 203 13.30 -22.98 -0.91
N ASP A 204 13.37 -21.69 -1.23
CA ASP A 204 12.23 -20.80 -1.12
C ASP A 204 11.17 -21.11 -2.18
N VAL A 205 9.91 -20.94 -1.79
CA VAL A 205 8.75 -21.00 -2.67
C VAL A 205 8.13 -19.61 -2.73
N HIS A 206 8.12 -19.03 -3.93
CA HIS A 206 7.60 -17.69 -4.19
C HIS A 206 6.19 -17.81 -4.78
N ILE A 207 5.19 -17.40 -4.01
CA ILE A 207 3.80 -17.34 -4.45
C ILE A 207 3.55 -15.96 -5.02
N VAL A 208 3.27 -15.87 -6.31
CA VAL A 208 3.08 -14.60 -7.00
C VAL A 208 1.71 -14.56 -7.64
N THR A 209 0.96 -13.50 -7.39
CA THR A 209 -0.37 -13.30 -7.99
C THR A 209 -0.63 -11.82 -8.08
N TYR A 210 -1.32 -11.30 -9.10
CA TYR A 210 -1.94 -9.98 -8.91
C TYR A 210 -2.95 -10.05 -7.74
N PRO A 211 -3.19 -8.96 -6.98
CA PRO A 211 -4.14 -9.02 -5.89
C PRO A 211 -5.51 -9.56 -6.33
N LYS A 212 -6.05 -10.48 -5.51
CA LYS A 212 -7.36 -11.14 -5.71
C LYS A 212 -7.45 -12.13 -6.88
N ALA A 213 -6.33 -12.48 -7.49
CA ALA A 213 -6.28 -13.59 -8.44
C ALA A 213 -6.27 -14.99 -7.77
N GLY A 214 -6.35 -15.10 -6.43
CA GLY A 214 -6.46 -16.37 -5.72
C GLY A 214 -5.29 -16.71 -4.79
N THR A 215 -4.53 -15.71 -4.34
CA THR A 215 -3.31 -15.89 -3.52
C THR A 215 -3.51 -16.78 -2.31
N SER A 216 -4.55 -16.52 -1.51
CA SER A 216 -4.85 -17.30 -0.30
C SER A 216 -5.06 -18.77 -0.60
N TRP A 217 -5.61 -19.09 -1.77
CA TRP A 217 -5.88 -20.47 -2.16
C TRP A 217 -4.60 -21.20 -2.58
N VAL A 218 -3.84 -20.61 -3.52
CA VAL A 218 -2.61 -21.25 -4.01
C VAL A 218 -1.50 -21.28 -2.95
N GLN A 219 -1.41 -20.28 -2.07
CA GLN A 219 -0.45 -20.33 -0.97
C GLN A 219 -0.78 -21.46 0.03
N GLU A 220 -2.07 -21.72 0.30
CA GLU A 220 -2.48 -22.79 1.21
C GLU A 220 -2.15 -24.16 0.62
N VAL A 221 -2.48 -24.36 -0.66
CA VAL A 221 -2.16 -25.58 -1.40
C VAL A 221 -0.65 -25.80 -1.44
N ALA A 222 0.13 -24.80 -1.87
CA ALA A 222 1.58 -24.91 -1.98
C ALA A 222 2.24 -25.18 -0.63
N TRP A 223 1.76 -24.52 0.44
CA TRP A 223 2.28 -24.76 1.78
C TRP A 223 2.01 -26.20 2.23
N LEU A 224 0.77 -26.69 2.09
CA LEU A 224 0.43 -28.07 2.47
C LEU A 224 1.20 -29.11 1.68
N VAL A 225 1.34 -28.93 0.36
CA VAL A 225 2.15 -29.83 -0.49
C VAL A 225 3.60 -29.86 -0.02
N ASN A 226 4.16 -28.70 0.33
CA ASN A 226 5.55 -28.60 0.76
C ASN A 226 5.80 -29.20 2.17
N HIS A 227 4.74 -29.32 2.97
CA HIS A 227 4.72 -29.88 4.33
C HIS A 227 3.93 -31.20 4.39
N ASP A 228 3.98 -31.97 3.30
CA ASP A 228 3.51 -33.37 3.24
C ASP A 228 2.04 -33.58 3.65
N GLY A 229 1.20 -32.55 3.46
CA GLY A 229 -0.22 -32.57 3.79
C GLY A 229 -0.53 -32.32 5.28
N ASP A 230 0.35 -31.64 6.02
CA ASP A 230 0.17 -31.32 7.44
C ASP A 230 -0.96 -30.29 7.69
N ILE A 231 -2.20 -30.77 7.61
CA ILE A 231 -3.42 -29.99 7.86
C ILE A 231 -3.53 -29.58 9.34
N GLU A 232 -2.98 -30.37 10.26
CA GLU A 232 -3.02 -30.08 11.70
C GLU A 232 -2.23 -28.80 12.00
N CYS A 233 -1.00 -28.69 11.49
CA CYS A 233 -0.20 -27.47 11.61
C CYS A 233 -0.87 -26.28 10.89
N ALA A 234 -1.42 -26.50 9.69
CA ALA A 234 -2.14 -25.46 8.96
C ALA A 234 -3.37 -24.91 9.73
N GLY A 235 -3.98 -25.74 10.59
CA GLY A 235 -5.09 -25.38 11.47
C GLY A 235 -4.69 -24.64 12.76
N ARG A 236 -3.39 -24.55 13.08
CA ARG A 236 -2.88 -23.86 14.28
C ARG A 236 -2.22 -22.52 13.97
N VAL A 237 -1.64 -22.38 12.78
CA VAL A 237 -0.88 -21.19 12.39
C VAL A 237 -1.56 -20.47 11.23
N PRO A 238 -1.86 -19.17 11.35
CA PRO A 238 -2.45 -18.41 10.27
C PRO A 238 -1.62 -18.47 8.98
N SER A 239 -2.31 -18.58 7.85
CA SER A 239 -1.70 -18.58 6.51
C SER A 239 -0.82 -17.35 6.25
N SER A 240 -1.11 -16.20 6.88
CA SER A 240 -0.30 -14.98 6.83
C SER A 240 1.04 -15.06 7.58
N GLN A 241 1.17 -15.99 8.53
CA GLN A 241 2.42 -16.29 9.24
C GLN A 241 3.18 -17.42 8.56
N ARG A 242 2.47 -18.35 7.92
CA ARG A 242 3.06 -19.45 7.13
C ARG A 242 3.63 -19.00 5.79
N THR A 243 3.01 -18.00 5.15
CA THR A 243 3.47 -17.39 3.90
C THR A 243 3.67 -15.89 4.10
N VAL A 244 4.93 -15.44 4.11
CA VAL A 244 5.29 -14.05 4.42
C VAL A 244 5.01 -13.16 3.21
N TYR A 245 4.11 -12.20 3.37
CA TYR A 245 3.84 -11.16 2.38
C TYR A 245 4.91 -10.06 2.46
N ILE A 246 6.00 -10.25 1.73
CA ILE A 246 7.27 -9.55 1.95
C ILE A 246 7.24 -8.06 1.60
N GLU A 247 6.54 -7.69 0.53
CA GLU A 247 6.45 -6.32 0.00
C GLU A 247 5.36 -5.47 0.67
N LEU A 248 4.45 -6.08 1.45
CA LEU A 248 3.54 -5.33 2.29
C LEU A 248 4.32 -4.78 3.49
N SER A 249 4.49 -3.48 3.57
CA SER A 249 5.20 -2.87 4.68
C SER A 249 4.33 -2.88 5.96
N THR A 250 4.76 -3.59 7.00
CA THR A 250 4.07 -3.70 8.31
C THR A 250 4.96 -3.16 9.42
N PRO A 251 4.72 -1.95 9.96
CA PRO A 251 5.67 -1.26 10.85
C PRO A 251 6.08 -2.05 12.09
N ALA A 252 5.18 -2.86 12.63
CA ALA A 252 5.41 -3.64 13.85
C ALA A 252 6.26 -4.90 13.62
N VAL A 253 6.55 -5.29 12.37
CA VAL A 253 7.22 -6.57 12.06
C VAL A 253 8.29 -6.38 10.98
N ASP A 254 9.55 -6.62 11.34
CA ASP A 254 10.64 -6.76 10.37
C ASP A 254 10.58 -8.13 9.68
N LYS A 255 9.84 -8.19 8.58
CA LYS A 255 9.65 -9.42 7.79
C LYS A 255 10.94 -9.98 7.22
N LEU A 256 11.93 -9.13 6.93
CA LEU A 256 13.21 -9.58 6.38
C LEU A 256 14.04 -10.29 7.46
N ALA A 257 14.01 -9.77 8.69
CA ALA A 257 14.60 -10.45 9.83
C ALA A 257 13.89 -11.78 10.14
N VAL A 258 12.56 -11.81 10.10
CA VAL A 258 11.78 -13.06 10.26
C VAL A 258 12.18 -14.11 9.21
N LEU A 259 12.27 -13.71 7.94
CA LEU A 259 12.69 -14.61 6.85
C LEU A 259 14.15 -15.05 6.99
N ALA A 260 15.03 -14.21 7.52
CA ALA A 260 16.43 -14.57 7.77
C ALA A 260 16.55 -15.62 8.88
N ALA A 261 15.79 -15.48 9.97
CA ALA A 261 15.77 -16.39 11.12
C ALA A 261 14.97 -17.68 10.87
N SER A 262 14.11 -17.72 9.87
CA SER A 262 13.29 -18.89 9.55
C SER A 262 14.13 -20.09 9.12
N ALA A 263 13.84 -21.26 9.70
CA ALA A 263 14.39 -22.54 9.30
C ALA A 263 13.55 -23.17 8.16
N GLY A 264 14.20 -24.01 7.35
CA GLY A 264 13.54 -24.77 6.29
C GLY A 264 13.09 -23.93 5.07
N PRO A 265 12.29 -24.54 4.18
CA PRO A 265 11.74 -23.87 3.00
C PRO A 265 10.79 -22.72 3.38
N ARG A 266 11.12 -21.49 2.95
CA ARG A 266 10.29 -20.31 3.23
C ARG A 266 9.23 -20.15 2.15
N HIS A 267 8.00 -19.82 2.53
CA HIS A 267 6.93 -19.45 1.60
C HIS A 267 6.80 -17.94 1.61
N ILE A 268 6.92 -17.31 0.43
CA ILE A 268 7.05 -15.86 0.29
C ILE A 268 6.04 -15.39 -0.74
N LYS A 269 5.18 -14.46 -0.35
CA LYS A 269 4.10 -13.93 -1.19
C LYS A 269 4.48 -12.58 -1.81
N TRP A 270 4.14 -12.43 -3.09
CA TRP A 270 4.30 -11.23 -3.91
C TRP A 270 3.06 -10.96 -4.79
N HIS A 271 2.94 -9.71 -5.20
CA HIS A 271 1.90 -9.13 -6.05
C HIS A 271 2.47 -8.28 -7.18
N HIS A 272 3.74 -7.87 -7.11
CA HIS A 272 4.41 -7.15 -8.19
C HIS A 272 4.64 -8.00 -9.46
N SER A 273 4.71 -7.31 -10.60
CA SER A 273 5.10 -7.86 -11.89
C SER A 273 6.56 -8.35 -11.88
N ALA A 274 6.89 -9.31 -12.75
CA ALA A 274 8.20 -9.96 -12.76
C ALA A 274 9.40 -8.97 -12.78
N PRO A 275 9.40 -7.88 -13.58
CA PRO A 275 10.53 -6.95 -13.65
C PRO A 275 10.81 -6.18 -12.35
N LEU A 276 9.83 -6.15 -11.43
CA LEU A 276 9.97 -5.42 -10.17
C LEU A 276 10.53 -6.30 -9.04
N LEU A 277 10.40 -7.63 -9.13
CA LEU A 277 10.97 -8.55 -8.15
C LEU A 277 12.52 -8.55 -8.23
N PRO A 278 13.22 -8.94 -7.16
CA PRO A 278 14.67 -9.12 -7.22
C PRO A 278 15.06 -10.12 -8.33
N PRO A 279 16.05 -9.82 -9.19
CA PRO A 279 16.39 -10.66 -10.35
C PRO A 279 16.62 -12.14 -9.99
N ARG A 280 17.35 -12.40 -8.90
CA ARG A 280 17.57 -13.78 -8.40
C ARG A 280 16.29 -14.55 -8.09
N VAL A 281 15.23 -13.87 -7.64
CA VAL A 281 13.93 -14.54 -7.42
C VAL A 281 13.33 -15.01 -8.75
N VAL A 282 13.43 -14.17 -9.79
CA VAL A 282 12.84 -14.44 -11.12
C VAL A 282 13.67 -15.47 -11.90
N GLU A 283 14.99 -15.41 -11.76
CA GLU A 283 15.94 -16.24 -12.52
C GLU A 283 16.16 -17.61 -11.88
N GLU A 284 16.20 -17.70 -10.56
CA GLU A 284 16.61 -18.91 -9.83
C GLU A 284 15.54 -19.42 -8.84
N GLY A 285 14.66 -18.55 -8.36
CA GLY A 285 13.65 -18.90 -7.35
C GLY A 285 12.56 -19.82 -7.91
N ARG A 286 12.00 -20.70 -7.05
CA ARG A 286 10.82 -21.50 -7.40
C ARG A 286 9.58 -20.64 -7.31
N VAL A 287 9.10 -20.16 -8.45
CA VAL A 287 7.95 -19.26 -8.54
C VAL A 287 6.70 -20.02 -8.94
N ILE A 288 5.63 -19.90 -8.15
CA ILE A 288 4.27 -20.30 -8.53
C ILE A 288 3.49 -19.01 -8.81
N TYR A 289 3.20 -18.77 -10.09
CA TYR A 289 2.36 -17.66 -10.52
C TYR A 289 0.93 -18.12 -10.78
N LEU A 290 -0.05 -17.50 -10.10
CA LEU A 290 -1.47 -17.72 -10.34
C LEU A 290 -2.11 -16.45 -10.89
N TYR A 291 -2.67 -16.53 -12.10
CA TYR A 291 -3.52 -15.50 -12.68
C TYR A 291 -4.99 -15.91 -12.62
N ARG A 292 -5.88 -14.97 -12.90
CA ARG A 292 -7.33 -15.19 -12.98
C ARG A 292 -7.90 -14.41 -14.17
N ASN A 293 -9.12 -14.67 -14.61
CA ASN A 293 -9.72 -13.78 -15.59
C ASN A 293 -9.82 -12.33 -15.04
N PRO A 294 -9.53 -11.30 -15.87
CA PRO A 294 -9.46 -9.90 -15.41
C PRO A 294 -10.79 -9.38 -14.88
N ARG A 295 -11.92 -9.87 -15.40
CA ARG A 295 -13.26 -9.40 -15.02
C ARG A 295 -13.61 -9.82 -13.58
N ASP A 296 -13.43 -11.09 -13.21
CA ASP A 296 -13.63 -11.53 -11.83
C ASP A 296 -12.59 -10.95 -10.88
N THR A 297 -11.36 -10.75 -11.36
CA THR A 297 -10.31 -10.09 -10.57
C THR A 297 -10.72 -8.66 -10.21
N ALA A 298 -11.20 -7.88 -11.18
CA ALA A 298 -11.70 -6.52 -10.96
C ALA A 298 -12.86 -6.49 -9.93
N VAL A 299 -13.86 -7.37 -10.06
CA VAL A 299 -14.95 -7.45 -9.07
C VAL A 299 -14.42 -7.80 -7.69
N SER A 300 -13.52 -8.78 -7.58
CA SER A 300 -12.98 -9.15 -6.28
C SER A 300 -12.09 -8.07 -5.67
N TRP A 301 -11.41 -7.27 -6.49
CA TRP A 301 -10.56 -6.17 -6.05
C TRP A 301 -11.38 -4.97 -5.59
N TYR A 302 -12.47 -4.64 -6.29
CA TYR A 302 -13.47 -3.66 -5.86
C TYR A 302 -13.96 -3.93 -4.44
N HIS A 303 -14.47 -5.14 -4.18
CA HIS A 303 -14.97 -5.51 -2.84
C HIS A 303 -13.87 -5.48 -1.78
N PHE A 304 -12.65 -5.88 -2.13
CA PHE A 304 -11.54 -5.88 -1.19
C PHE A 304 -11.10 -4.47 -0.81
N GLN A 305 -11.07 -3.53 -1.78
CA GLN A 305 -10.74 -2.13 -1.48
C GLN A 305 -11.79 -1.47 -0.59
N ARG A 306 -13.08 -1.84 -0.74
CA ARG A 306 -14.13 -1.35 0.17
C ARG A 306 -13.99 -1.91 1.58
N MET A 307 -13.76 -3.22 1.67
CA MET A 307 -13.70 -3.94 2.95
C MET A 307 -12.44 -3.62 3.77
N ASN A 308 -11.27 -3.49 3.14
CA ASN A 308 -10.01 -3.40 3.87
C ASN A 308 -9.71 -1.94 4.27
N THR A 309 -9.49 -1.70 5.57
CA THR A 309 -9.26 -0.35 6.11
C THR A 309 -8.05 0.37 5.53
N LEU A 310 -7.09 -0.39 4.97
CA LEU A 310 -5.93 0.15 4.27
C LEU A 310 -6.32 0.98 3.04
N TYR A 311 -7.41 0.63 2.36
CA TYR A 311 -7.90 1.36 1.17
C TYR A 311 -9.19 2.12 1.47
N GLY A 312 -10.15 1.49 2.16
CA GLY A 312 -11.45 2.06 2.52
C GLY A 312 -12.12 2.78 1.34
N PHE A 313 -12.12 2.18 0.16
CA PHE A 313 -12.76 2.75 -1.02
C PHE A 313 -14.27 2.87 -0.79
N THR A 314 -14.88 3.98 -1.22
CA THR A 314 -16.31 4.25 -1.01
C THR A 314 -17.08 4.50 -2.31
N GLY A 315 -16.42 4.37 -3.47
CA GLY A 315 -17.02 4.58 -4.78
C GLY A 315 -17.81 3.39 -5.31
N THR A 316 -18.40 3.58 -6.49
CA THR A 316 -19.13 2.56 -7.24
C THR A 316 -18.19 1.61 -7.98
N PHE A 317 -18.71 0.46 -8.43
CA PHE A 317 -17.94 -0.47 -9.28
C PHE A 317 -17.47 0.18 -10.58
N ALA A 318 -18.26 1.07 -11.20
CA ALA A 318 -17.87 1.75 -12.43
C ALA A 318 -16.67 2.67 -12.22
N GLN A 319 -16.67 3.46 -11.13
CA GLN A 319 -15.53 4.31 -10.77
C GLN A 319 -14.28 3.49 -10.47
N PHE A 320 -14.44 2.39 -9.74
CA PHE A 320 -13.33 1.46 -9.49
C PHE A 320 -12.80 0.82 -10.78
N LEU A 321 -13.68 0.44 -11.70
CA LEU A 321 -13.27 -0.14 -12.98
C LEU A 321 -12.43 0.84 -13.78
N ASP A 322 -12.76 2.14 -13.77
CA ASP A 322 -11.94 3.17 -14.41
C ASP A 322 -10.53 3.25 -13.81
N LEU A 323 -10.39 3.17 -12.48
CA LEU A 323 -9.09 3.10 -11.80
C LEU A 323 -8.32 1.83 -12.20
N PHE A 324 -8.99 0.67 -12.18
CA PHE A 324 -8.40 -0.61 -12.55
C PHE A 324 -7.85 -0.62 -13.98
N LEU A 325 -8.59 -0.09 -14.95
CA LEU A 325 -8.18 -0.04 -16.36
C LEU A 325 -7.02 0.94 -16.59
N ARG A 326 -6.90 2.00 -15.78
CA ARG A 326 -5.77 2.94 -15.83
C ARG A 326 -4.52 2.40 -15.15
N GLY A 327 -4.67 1.40 -14.28
CA GLY A 327 -3.60 0.94 -13.39
C GLY A 327 -3.44 1.82 -12.15
N ASP A 328 -4.40 2.71 -11.87
CA ASP A 328 -4.44 3.60 -10.71
C ASP A 328 -4.94 2.83 -9.46
N VAL A 329 -4.34 1.68 -9.20
CA VAL A 329 -4.62 0.82 -8.06
C VAL A 329 -3.31 0.21 -7.56
N ALA A 330 -3.26 -0.22 -6.29
CA ALA A 330 -2.06 -0.86 -5.77
C ALA A 330 -1.62 -2.05 -6.64
N TYR A 331 -0.31 -2.12 -6.89
CA TYR A 331 0.37 -3.05 -7.81
C TYR A 331 0.19 -2.78 -9.32
N GLY A 332 -0.50 -1.70 -9.68
CA GLY A 332 -0.49 -1.14 -11.03
C GLY A 332 -1.36 -1.91 -12.02
N ASP A 333 -0.90 -1.96 -13.27
CA ASP A 333 -1.65 -2.55 -14.37
C ASP A 333 -1.71 -4.08 -14.28
N TYR A 334 -2.94 -4.62 -14.25
CA TYR A 334 -3.18 -6.06 -14.18
C TYR A 334 -2.59 -6.83 -15.37
N MET A 335 -2.78 -6.35 -16.60
CA MET A 335 -2.26 -7.03 -17.79
C MET A 335 -0.74 -6.99 -17.84
N GLN A 336 -0.11 -5.92 -17.38
CA GLN A 336 1.34 -5.87 -17.25
C GLN A 336 1.86 -6.97 -16.30
N SER A 337 1.19 -7.19 -15.17
CA SER A 337 1.51 -8.30 -14.26
C SER A 337 1.39 -9.64 -14.97
N VAL A 338 0.24 -9.91 -15.59
CA VAL A 338 -0.04 -11.16 -16.29
C VAL A 338 0.97 -11.44 -17.41
N LEU A 339 1.16 -10.50 -18.32
CA LEU A 339 2.04 -10.67 -19.49
C LEU A 339 3.49 -10.91 -19.06
N SER A 340 3.96 -10.16 -18.05
CA SER A 340 5.33 -10.30 -17.56
C SER A 340 5.65 -11.69 -17.00
N TRP A 341 4.69 -12.31 -16.31
CA TRP A 341 4.85 -13.66 -15.77
C TRP A 341 4.52 -14.74 -16.81
N TRP A 342 3.55 -14.48 -17.69
CA TRP A 342 3.18 -15.37 -18.79
C TRP A 342 4.34 -15.58 -19.78
N ALA A 343 5.15 -14.55 -20.03
CA ALA A 343 6.36 -14.65 -20.82
C ALA A 343 7.38 -15.67 -20.24
N LEU A 344 7.31 -15.96 -18.93
CA LEU A 344 8.23 -16.85 -18.22
C LEU A 344 7.73 -18.29 -18.07
N ARG A 345 6.50 -18.61 -18.53
CA ARG A 345 5.83 -19.91 -18.31
C ARG A 345 6.57 -21.16 -18.79
N GLY A 346 7.56 -20.99 -19.67
CA GLY A 346 8.39 -22.10 -20.18
C GLY A 346 9.64 -22.38 -19.33
N ARG A 347 9.94 -21.58 -18.31
CA ARG A 347 11.11 -21.77 -17.45
C ARG A 347 10.87 -22.87 -16.43
N ALA A 348 11.89 -23.69 -16.17
CA ALA A 348 11.81 -24.79 -15.21
C ALA A 348 11.54 -24.33 -13.77
N ASN A 349 11.89 -23.09 -13.43
CA ASN A 349 11.70 -22.51 -12.10
C ASN A 349 10.40 -21.69 -11.97
N VAL A 350 9.55 -21.65 -13.00
CA VAL A 350 8.28 -20.89 -12.99
C VAL A 350 7.11 -21.80 -13.36
N LEU A 351 6.20 -22.04 -12.42
CA LEU A 351 4.92 -22.69 -12.66
C LEU A 351 3.83 -21.64 -12.81
N VAL A 352 3.20 -21.61 -13.98
CA VAL A 352 2.02 -20.76 -14.24
C VAL A 352 0.74 -21.60 -14.18
N LEU A 353 -0.24 -21.11 -13.42
CA LEU A 353 -1.57 -21.69 -13.23
C LEU A 353 -2.63 -20.59 -13.40
N SER A 354 -3.86 -21.00 -13.71
CA SER A 354 -5.03 -20.10 -13.62
C SER A 354 -5.94 -20.46 -12.45
N TYR A 355 -6.63 -19.48 -11.89
CA TYR A 355 -7.67 -19.71 -10.88
C TYR A 355 -8.75 -20.66 -11.39
N GLU A 356 -9.07 -20.55 -12.67
CA GLU A 356 -10.07 -21.34 -13.35
C GLU A 356 -9.65 -22.83 -13.45
N GLU A 357 -8.37 -23.11 -13.69
CA GLU A 357 -7.82 -24.47 -13.62
C GLU A 357 -7.98 -25.09 -12.22
N LEU A 358 -7.68 -24.32 -11.16
CA LEU A 358 -7.84 -24.76 -9.77
C LEU A 358 -9.33 -25.02 -9.45
N SER A 359 -10.22 -24.15 -9.92
CA SER A 359 -11.67 -24.29 -9.75
C SER A 359 -12.25 -25.51 -10.44
N ARG A 360 -11.74 -25.85 -11.63
CA ARG A 360 -12.20 -27.00 -12.41
C ARG A 360 -11.76 -28.33 -11.79
N ASN A 361 -10.49 -28.43 -11.38
CA ASN A 361 -9.94 -29.67 -10.85
C ASN A 361 -8.79 -29.42 -9.87
N LEU A 362 -9.16 -29.12 -8.63
CA LEU A 362 -8.19 -28.87 -7.56
C LEU A 362 -7.22 -30.05 -7.34
N PRO A 363 -7.64 -31.33 -7.32
CA PRO A 363 -6.70 -32.46 -7.23
C PRO A 363 -5.64 -32.48 -8.34
N ALA A 364 -5.98 -32.12 -9.57
CA ALA A 364 -5.01 -32.03 -10.66
C ALA A 364 -4.03 -30.86 -10.45
N ALA A 365 -4.52 -29.70 -10.00
CA ALA A 365 -3.68 -28.56 -9.64
C ALA A 365 -2.71 -28.89 -8.49
N VAL A 366 -3.17 -29.59 -7.45
CA VAL A 366 -2.33 -30.08 -6.33
C VAL A 366 -1.19 -30.95 -6.85
N ARG A 367 -1.46 -31.89 -7.77
CA ARG A 367 -0.41 -32.74 -8.36
C ARG A 367 0.59 -31.94 -9.20
N ARG A 368 0.14 -30.93 -9.96
CA ARG A 368 1.03 -30.04 -10.73
C ARG A 368 1.96 -29.24 -9.80
N ILE A 369 1.40 -28.68 -8.73
CA ILE A 369 2.18 -27.96 -7.70
C ILE A 369 3.17 -28.90 -7.03
N ALA A 370 2.75 -30.13 -6.68
CA ALA A 370 3.63 -31.13 -6.09
C ALA A 370 4.80 -31.51 -6.99
N SER A 371 4.53 -31.81 -8.26
CA SER A 371 5.57 -32.11 -9.25
C SER A 371 6.58 -30.96 -9.36
N PHE A 372 6.10 -29.72 -9.47
CA PHE A 372 6.95 -28.54 -9.52
C PHE A 372 7.80 -28.33 -8.25
N LEU A 373 7.26 -28.65 -7.08
CA LEU A 373 7.98 -28.58 -5.80
C LEU A 373 8.87 -29.80 -5.52
N GLY A 374 8.91 -30.78 -6.43
CA GLY A 374 9.68 -32.03 -6.25
C GLY A 374 9.08 -32.94 -5.17
N LYS A 375 7.76 -32.90 -4.98
CA LYS A 375 7.00 -33.70 -4.02
C LYS A 375 6.16 -34.77 -4.73
N ALA A 376 5.94 -35.89 -4.06
CA ALA A 376 5.15 -37.01 -4.57
C ALA A 376 4.06 -37.43 -3.54
N PRO A 377 3.03 -36.59 -3.32
CA PRO A 377 1.96 -36.93 -2.40
C PRO A 377 1.16 -38.12 -2.92
N THR A 378 0.72 -38.97 -2.00
CA THR A 378 -0.23 -40.06 -2.30
C THR A 378 -1.58 -39.50 -2.75
N ASP A 379 -2.40 -40.30 -3.44
CA ASP A 379 -3.75 -39.90 -3.81
C ASP A 379 -4.61 -39.52 -2.60
N GLY A 380 -4.39 -40.18 -1.45
CA GLY A 380 -5.02 -39.82 -0.18
C GLY A 380 -4.61 -38.42 0.31
N GLN A 381 -3.32 -38.09 0.27
CA GLN A 381 -2.83 -36.74 0.60
C GLN A 381 -3.38 -35.69 -0.38
N VAL A 382 -3.40 -35.98 -1.68
CA VAL A 382 -3.97 -35.08 -2.70
C VAL A 382 -5.45 -34.81 -2.42
N ALA A 383 -6.23 -35.85 -2.13
CA ALA A 383 -7.64 -35.71 -1.81
C ALA A 383 -7.86 -34.93 -0.50
N ALA A 384 -7.05 -35.18 0.52
CA ALA A 384 -7.13 -34.47 1.81
C ALA A 384 -6.81 -32.97 1.66
N ILE A 385 -5.74 -32.64 0.93
CA ILE A 385 -5.36 -31.25 0.62
C ILE A 385 -6.48 -30.57 -0.17
N ALA A 386 -6.99 -31.21 -1.22
CA ALA A 386 -8.07 -30.65 -2.04
C ALA A 386 -9.34 -30.41 -1.21
N ALA A 387 -9.70 -31.35 -0.33
CA ALA A 387 -10.84 -31.18 0.56
C ALA A 387 -10.62 -30.00 1.52
N HIS A 388 -9.48 -29.92 2.21
CA HIS A 388 -9.15 -28.81 3.12
C HIS A 388 -9.16 -27.44 2.43
N CYS A 389 -8.64 -27.40 1.19
CA CYS A 389 -8.58 -26.20 0.36
C CYS A 389 -9.87 -25.92 -0.42
N SER A 390 -11.00 -26.55 -0.10
CA SER A 390 -12.30 -26.15 -0.67
C SER A 390 -12.67 -24.74 -0.18
N PHE A 391 -13.45 -24.01 -0.98
CA PHE A 391 -13.86 -22.66 -0.62
C PHE A 391 -14.60 -22.63 0.72
N GLU A 392 -15.53 -23.56 0.93
CA GLU A 392 -16.36 -23.65 2.14
C GLU A 392 -15.49 -23.86 3.39
N ARG A 393 -14.52 -24.79 3.32
CA ARG A 393 -13.63 -25.07 4.45
C ARG A 393 -12.69 -23.92 4.73
N MET A 394 -12.10 -23.32 3.69
CA MET A 394 -11.22 -22.17 3.87
C MET A 394 -11.95 -20.92 4.36
N ALA A 395 -13.22 -20.73 3.97
CA ALA A 395 -14.08 -19.65 4.45
C ALA A 395 -14.44 -19.80 5.94
N ALA A 396 -14.70 -21.02 6.38
CA ALA A 396 -14.99 -21.34 7.78
C ALA A 396 -13.74 -21.34 8.68
N ASN A 397 -12.54 -21.50 8.12
CA ASN A 397 -11.30 -21.64 8.88
C ASN A 397 -10.65 -20.27 9.20
N PRO A 398 -10.52 -19.87 10.48
CA PRO A 398 -9.91 -18.61 10.88
C PRO A 398 -8.43 -18.49 10.48
N MET A 399 -7.73 -19.60 10.26
CA MET A 399 -6.34 -19.60 9.81
C MET A 399 -6.18 -19.22 8.33
N THR A 400 -7.24 -19.31 7.53
CA THR A 400 -7.22 -19.06 6.09
C THR A 400 -8.11 -17.90 5.65
N ASN A 401 -9.18 -17.60 6.38
CA ASN A 401 -10.18 -16.60 5.98
C ASN A 401 -9.81 -15.14 6.31
N ALA A 402 -8.64 -14.90 6.92
CA ALA A 402 -8.19 -13.58 7.34
C ALA A 402 -9.15 -12.86 8.31
N SER A 403 -9.79 -13.60 9.22
CA SER A 403 -10.73 -13.06 10.22
C SER A 403 -10.13 -11.98 11.13
N SER A 404 -8.81 -12.01 11.37
CA SER A 404 -8.08 -11.03 12.18
C SER A 404 -7.66 -9.77 11.41
N MET A 405 -7.93 -9.68 10.11
CA MET A 405 -7.63 -8.49 9.32
C MET A 405 -8.57 -7.34 9.72
N PRO A 406 -8.06 -6.13 9.96
CA PRO A 406 -8.92 -4.96 10.17
C PRO A 406 -9.83 -4.71 8.96
N LYS A 407 -11.14 -4.54 9.22
CA LYS A 407 -12.16 -4.33 8.18
C LYS A 407 -12.94 -3.04 8.46
N VAL A 408 -13.40 -2.40 7.40
CA VAL A 408 -14.39 -1.33 7.45
C VAL A 408 -15.73 -1.93 7.92
N ALA A 409 -16.32 -1.36 8.95
CA ALA A 409 -17.57 -1.86 9.52
C ALA A 409 -18.70 -1.83 8.48
N GLY A 410 -19.46 -2.92 8.39
CA GLY A 410 -20.60 -3.06 7.45
C GLY A 410 -20.22 -3.46 6.03
N GLU A 411 -18.93 -3.58 5.70
CA GLU A 411 -18.46 -4.09 4.42
C GLU A 411 -18.31 -5.63 4.43
N GLY A 412 -18.31 -6.25 3.24
CA GLY A 412 -18.39 -7.71 3.08
C GLY A 412 -17.19 -8.52 3.60
N GLU A 413 -17.21 -9.84 3.36
CA GLU A 413 -16.18 -10.76 3.86
C GLU A 413 -14.98 -10.95 2.91
N PHE A 414 -13.82 -11.34 3.49
CA PHE A 414 -12.61 -11.64 2.71
C PHE A 414 -12.82 -12.85 1.79
N MET A 415 -13.39 -13.94 2.33
CA MET A 415 -13.82 -15.12 1.57
C MET A 415 -15.24 -14.89 1.06
N ARG A 416 -15.34 -14.25 -0.12
CA ARG A 416 -16.61 -13.70 -0.62
C ARG A 416 -17.50 -14.72 -1.34
N ARG A 417 -16.99 -15.35 -2.41
CA ARG A 417 -17.78 -16.29 -3.25
C ARG A 417 -16.99 -17.45 -3.86
N GLY A 418 -15.68 -17.32 -4.05
CA GLY A 418 -14.85 -18.44 -4.53
C GLY A 418 -15.15 -18.97 -5.94
N GLN A 419 -15.95 -18.30 -6.75
CA GLN A 419 -16.45 -18.82 -8.03
C GLN A 419 -15.87 -18.11 -9.26
N VAL A 420 -15.91 -18.78 -10.42
CA VAL A 420 -15.70 -18.20 -11.75
C VAL A 420 -17.03 -17.61 -12.26
N GLY A 421 -16.99 -16.45 -12.90
CA GLY A 421 -18.15 -15.86 -13.59
C GLY A 421 -19.01 -14.89 -12.78
N ASP A 422 -18.60 -14.50 -11.56
CA ASP A 422 -19.36 -13.54 -10.74
C ASP A 422 -19.39 -12.13 -11.37
N TRP A 423 -18.43 -11.83 -12.25
CA TRP A 423 -18.37 -10.60 -13.04
C TRP A 423 -19.67 -10.23 -13.77
N ARG A 424 -20.47 -11.21 -14.19
CA ARG A 424 -21.76 -10.99 -14.89
C ARG A 424 -22.77 -10.20 -14.07
N ARG A 425 -22.63 -10.18 -12.75
CA ARG A 425 -23.51 -9.43 -11.84
C ARG A 425 -23.16 -7.94 -11.73
N TYR A 426 -21.98 -7.55 -12.24
CA TYR A 426 -21.41 -6.21 -12.04
C TYR A 426 -21.18 -5.48 -13.35
N PHE A 427 -20.73 -6.19 -14.38
CA PHE A 427 -20.40 -5.59 -15.67
C PHE A 427 -21.66 -5.34 -16.51
N THR A 428 -21.77 -4.13 -17.04
CA THR A 428 -22.66 -3.85 -18.18
C THR A 428 -22.01 -4.32 -19.49
N PRO A 429 -22.78 -4.55 -20.57
CA PRO A 429 -22.22 -4.91 -21.88
C PRO A 429 -21.17 -3.91 -22.40
N GLU A 430 -21.33 -2.63 -22.09
CA GLU A 430 -20.36 -1.59 -22.44
C GLU A 430 -19.06 -1.74 -21.65
N GLN A 431 -19.14 -1.99 -20.35
CA GLN A 431 -17.95 -2.24 -19.52
C GLN A 431 -17.21 -3.51 -19.93
N VAL A 432 -17.93 -4.53 -20.42
CA VAL A 432 -17.32 -5.73 -21.01
C VAL A 432 -16.49 -5.36 -22.23
N ARG A 433 -17.07 -4.62 -23.19
CA ARG A 433 -16.36 -4.17 -24.39
C ARG A 433 -15.11 -3.36 -24.05
N ARG A 434 -15.23 -2.39 -23.15
CA ARG A 434 -14.10 -1.57 -22.67
C ARG A 434 -12.98 -2.42 -22.07
N MET A 435 -13.31 -3.44 -21.29
CA MET A 435 -12.33 -4.37 -20.73
C MET A 435 -11.66 -5.18 -21.83
N ASP A 436 -12.41 -5.66 -22.82
CA ASP A 436 -11.86 -6.47 -23.93
C ASP A 436 -10.92 -5.66 -24.83
N GLU A 437 -11.30 -4.43 -25.16
CA GLU A 437 -10.46 -3.48 -25.89
C GLU A 437 -9.17 -3.17 -25.10
N TRP A 438 -9.28 -2.96 -23.80
CA TRP A 438 -8.13 -2.73 -22.92
C TRP A 438 -7.19 -3.95 -22.86
N ILE A 439 -7.73 -5.17 -22.74
CA ILE A 439 -6.93 -6.41 -22.78
C ILE A 439 -6.19 -6.52 -24.13
N ALA A 440 -6.90 -6.34 -25.24
CA ALA A 440 -6.33 -6.43 -26.58
C ALA A 440 -5.22 -5.37 -26.80
N GLN A 441 -5.47 -4.14 -26.34
CA GLN A 441 -4.48 -3.05 -26.43
C GLN A 441 -3.20 -3.37 -25.64
N ARG A 442 -3.31 -3.94 -24.43
CA ARG A 442 -2.14 -4.27 -23.59
C ARG A 442 -1.42 -5.54 -24.00
N ALA A 443 -2.15 -6.53 -24.50
CA ALA A 443 -1.54 -7.72 -25.09
C ALA A 443 -0.74 -7.36 -26.35
N GLY A 444 -1.23 -6.43 -27.17
CA GLY A 444 -0.56 -6.03 -28.40
C GLY A 444 -0.33 -7.24 -29.32
N SER A 445 0.91 -7.46 -29.73
CA SER A 445 1.31 -8.66 -30.49
C SER A 445 1.65 -9.87 -29.62
N GLU A 446 1.78 -9.69 -28.30
CA GLU A 446 2.00 -10.81 -27.38
C GLU A 446 0.70 -11.59 -27.16
N ALA A 447 0.79 -12.92 -27.21
CA ALA A 447 -0.36 -13.74 -26.87
C ALA A 447 -0.57 -13.70 -25.35
N ALA A 448 -1.58 -12.94 -24.90
CA ALA A 448 -2.12 -13.06 -23.55
C ALA A 448 -2.52 -14.52 -23.25
N PRO A 449 -2.51 -14.95 -21.97
CA PRO A 449 -3.05 -16.26 -21.62
C PRO A 449 -4.51 -16.37 -22.06
N PRO A 450 -4.98 -17.58 -22.41
CA PRO A 450 -6.40 -17.82 -22.64
C PRO A 450 -7.14 -17.63 -21.31
N PHE A 451 -7.88 -16.52 -21.20
CA PHE A 451 -8.74 -16.28 -20.04
C PHE A 451 -10.05 -17.06 -20.21
N GLU A 452 -10.40 -17.82 -19.17
CA GLU A 452 -11.66 -18.54 -19.07
C GLU A 452 -12.63 -17.71 -18.23
N TYR A 453 -13.82 -17.42 -18.76
CA TYR A 453 -14.82 -16.56 -18.11
C TYR A 453 -16.03 -17.34 -17.58
N GLU A 454 -16.00 -18.66 -17.72
CA GLU A 454 -17.04 -19.62 -17.38
C GLU A 454 -16.39 -20.83 -16.70
N ALA A 455 -17.14 -21.47 -15.80
CA ALA A 455 -16.66 -22.57 -14.96
C ALA A 455 -16.53 -23.89 -15.74
#